data_AF-A0A075MHH6-F1
#
_entry.id   AF-A0A075MHH6-F1
#
_cell.length_a   1.000
_cell.length_b   1.000
_cell.length_c   1.000
_cell.angle_alpha   90.00
_cell.angle_beta   90.00
_cell.angle_gamma   90.00
#
_symmetry.space_group_name_H-M   'P 1'
#
loop_
_entity.id
_entity.type
_entity.pdbx_description
1 polymer ?
#
loop_
_entity_poly.entity_id
_entity_poly.type
_entity_poly.pdbx_seq_one_letter_code
_entity_poly.pdbx_strand_id
1 'polypeptide(L)'
;KSKELGVALKKLSISVLDKQRLTEKFNKLDKSIKDNLKAKQKEETKKTLDVVNNWLNDKENSSSFLVAHVPITANAKAITEAINLIKKQDKTKSIYLLTGETDKVAHGCYVSDEAIVKGINANELAKAVS
;
A
#
# COMPACT_ATOMS: atom_id res chain seq x y z
N LYS A 1 -20.24 -1.55 -3.00
CA LYS A 1 -21.09 -1.89 -4.18
C LYS A 1 -21.03 -3.37 -4.59
N SER A 2 -19.88 -3.96 -4.96
CA SER A 2 -19.86 -5.40 -5.37
C SER A 2 -20.35 -6.35 -4.27
N LYS A 3 -19.93 -6.15 -3.02
CA LYS A 3 -20.40 -6.98 -1.89
C LYS A 3 -21.93 -6.90 -1.66
N GLU A 4 -22.52 -5.72 -1.86
CA GLU A 4 -23.96 -5.49 -1.68
C GLU A 4 -24.77 -6.21 -2.77
N LEU A 5 -24.29 -6.15 -4.03
CA LEU A 5 -24.84 -6.93 -5.14
C LEU A 5 -24.80 -8.43 -4.86
N GLY A 6 -23.70 -8.95 -4.32
CA GLY A 6 -23.59 -10.36 -3.93
C GLY A 6 -24.58 -10.78 -2.83
N VAL A 7 -24.87 -9.89 -1.86
CA VAL A 7 -25.88 -10.14 -0.81
C VAL A 7 -27.29 -10.09 -1.39
N ALA A 8 -27.59 -9.10 -2.24
CA ALA A 8 -28.89 -8.97 -2.92
C ALA A 8 -29.19 -10.19 -3.80
N LEU A 9 -28.18 -10.70 -4.53
CA LEU A 9 -28.29 -11.89 -5.36
C LEU A 9 -28.70 -13.14 -4.58
N LYS A 10 -28.19 -13.29 -3.35
CA LYS A 10 -28.53 -14.41 -2.47
C LYS A 10 -29.96 -14.32 -1.96
N LYS A 11 -30.44 -13.09 -1.66
CA LYS A 11 -31.78 -12.81 -1.13
C LYS A 11 -32.91 -12.84 -2.18
N LEU A 12 -32.60 -12.86 -3.47
CA LEU A 12 -33.59 -12.94 -4.54
C LEU A 12 -34.36 -14.27 -4.50
N SER A 13 -35.69 -14.21 -4.41
CA SER A 13 -36.58 -15.39 -4.53
C SER A 13 -36.91 -15.61 -6.00
N ILE A 14 -36.03 -16.32 -6.71
CA ILE A 14 -36.18 -16.68 -8.13
C ILE A 14 -35.88 -18.17 -8.34
N SER A 15 -36.15 -18.66 -9.55
CA SER A 15 -35.72 -19.96 -10.06
C SER A 15 -34.25 -20.26 -9.69
N VAL A 16 -34.00 -21.48 -9.19
CA VAL A 16 -32.65 -21.93 -8.79
C VAL A 16 -31.67 -21.84 -9.96
N LEU A 17 -32.12 -22.18 -11.17
CA LEU A 17 -31.32 -22.12 -12.40
C LEU A 17 -30.93 -20.67 -12.76
N ASP A 18 -31.87 -19.72 -12.64
CA ASP A 18 -31.59 -18.31 -12.91
C ASP A 18 -30.69 -17.69 -11.84
N LYS A 19 -30.86 -18.08 -10.57
CA LYS A 19 -29.97 -17.67 -9.47
C LYS A 19 -28.55 -18.16 -9.69
N GLN A 20 -28.35 -19.41 -10.14
CA GLN A 20 -27.03 -19.92 -10.49
C GLN A 20 -26.40 -19.13 -11.63
N ARG A 21 -27.12 -18.91 -12.74
CA ARG A 21 -26.64 -18.15 -13.90
C ARG A 21 -26.21 -16.72 -13.54
N LEU A 22 -27.01 -16.04 -12.71
CA LEU A 22 -26.69 -14.69 -12.22
C LEU A 22 -25.47 -14.70 -11.30
N THR A 23 -25.35 -15.70 -10.41
CA THR A 23 -24.22 -15.86 -9.49
C THR A 23 -22.91 -16.07 -10.25
N GLU A 24 -22.93 -16.90 -11.30
CA GLU A 24 -21.74 -17.10 -12.15
C GLU A 24 -21.31 -15.82 -12.85
N LYS A 25 -22.25 -15.03 -13.40
CA LYS A 25 -21.93 -13.74 -14.01
C LYS A 25 -21.37 -12.75 -13.00
N PHE A 26 -21.98 -12.67 -11.81
CA PHE A 26 -21.50 -11.82 -10.73
C PHE A 26 -20.09 -12.22 -10.28
N ASN A 27 -19.82 -13.52 -10.11
CA ASN A 27 -18.49 -14.02 -9.73
C ASN A 27 -17.42 -13.69 -10.78
N LYS A 28 -17.75 -13.78 -12.08
CA LYS A 28 -16.84 -13.36 -13.15
C LYS A 28 -16.51 -11.87 -13.07
N LEU A 29 -17.52 -11.02 -12.85
CA LEU A 29 -17.34 -9.58 -12.69
C LEU A 29 -16.54 -9.24 -11.43
N ASP A 30 -16.87 -9.83 -10.29
CA ASP A 30 -16.16 -9.63 -9.02
C ASP A 30 -14.69 -10.05 -9.13
N LYS A 31 -14.42 -11.15 -9.84
CA LYS A 31 -13.05 -11.59 -10.15
C LYS A 31 -12.32 -10.54 -10.99
N SER A 32 -12.91 -10.06 -12.08
CA SER A 32 -12.30 -9.04 -12.93
C SER A 32 -12.01 -7.72 -12.18
N ILE A 33 -12.90 -7.30 -11.30
CA ILE A 33 -12.71 -6.12 -10.44
C ILE A 33 -11.54 -6.36 -9.47
N LYS A 34 -11.48 -7.53 -8.83
CA LYS A 34 -10.38 -7.89 -7.92
C LYS A 34 -9.04 -7.96 -8.63
N ASP A 35 -9.00 -8.48 -9.86
CA ASP A 35 -7.78 -8.54 -10.66
C ASP A 35 -7.30 -7.14 -11.05
N ASN A 36 -8.20 -6.22 -11.43
CA ASN A 36 -7.86 -4.81 -11.66
C ASN A 36 -7.32 -4.12 -10.41
N LEU A 37 -7.94 -4.34 -9.25
CA LEU A 37 -7.47 -3.78 -7.98
C LEU A 37 -6.07 -4.31 -7.63
N LYS A 38 -5.80 -5.61 -7.84
CA LYS A 38 -4.47 -6.19 -7.64
C LYS A 38 -3.44 -5.63 -8.61
N ALA A 39 -3.80 -5.43 -9.88
CA ALA A 39 -2.92 -4.85 -10.88
C ALA A 39 -2.54 -3.41 -10.50
N LYS A 40 -3.52 -2.59 -10.11
CA LYS A 40 -3.28 -1.23 -9.59
C LYS A 40 -2.37 -1.25 -8.37
N GLN A 41 -2.66 -2.11 -7.39
CA GLN A 41 -1.86 -2.24 -6.17
C GLN A 41 -0.39 -2.61 -6.45
N LYS A 42 -0.14 -3.47 -7.45
CA LYS A 42 1.23 -3.79 -7.89
C LYS A 42 1.93 -2.59 -8.53
N GLU A 43 1.24 -1.83 -9.36
CA GLU A 43 1.80 -0.61 -9.97
C GLU A 43 2.13 0.44 -8.91
N GLU A 44 1.25 0.62 -7.91
CA GLU A 44 1.46 1.53 -6.79
C GLU A 44 2.64 1.11 -5.91
N THR A 45 2.78 -0.18 -5.61
CA THR A 45 3.97 -0.73 -4.97
C THR A 45 5.21 -0.42 -5.79
N LYS A 46 5.17 -0.66 -7.11
CA LYS A 46 6.31 -0.39 -7.98
C LYS A 46 6.70 1.09 -7.96
N LYS A 47 5.75 2.03 -8.04
CA LYS A 47 6.03 3.47 -7.92
C LYS A 47 6.71 3.81 -6.61
N THR A 48 6.22 3.27 -5.49
CA THR A 48 6.81 3.48 -4.17
C THR A 48 8.24 2.96 -4.10
N LEU A 49 8.47 1.74 -4.61
CA LEU A 49 9.81 1.15 -4.68
C LEU A 49 10.73 1.95 -5.61
N ASP A 50 10.23 2.49 -6.71
CA ASP A 50 10.99 3.30 -7.65
C ASP A 50 11.49 4.59 -6.98
N VAL A 51 10.63 5.29 -6.23
CA VAL A 51 11.04 6.47 -5.44
C VAL A 51 12.17 6.13 -4.47
N VAL A 52 12.06 5.01 -3.74
CA VAL A 52 13.08 4.60 -2.78
C VAL A 52 14.37 4.15 -3.49
N ASN A 53 14.28 3.38 -4.57
CA ASN A 53 15.46 2.97 -5.35
C ASN A 53 16.16 4.17 -5.97
N ASN A 54 15.42 5.14 -6.52
CA ASN A 54 16.01 6.35 -7.10
C ASN A 54 16.77 7.12 -6.02
N TRP A 55 16.19 7.27 -4.83
CA TRP A 55 16.89 7.89 -3.71
C TRP A 55 18.12 7.12 -3.24
N LEU A 56 18.07 5.77 -3.22
CA LEU A 56 19.22 4.94 -2.81
C LEU A 56 20.35 4.94 -3.85
N ASN A 57 20.01 5.04 -5.14
CA ASN A 57 20.98 5.05 -6.24
C ASN A 57 21.54 6.46 -6.51
N ASP A 58 20.91 7.49 -5.97
CA ASP A 58 21.37 8.87 -6.07
C ASP A 58 22.65 9.04 -5.25
N LYS A 59 23.81 8.90 -5.93
CA LYS A 59 25.14 8.96 -5.30
C LYS A 59 25.48 10.32 -4.70
N GLU A 60 24.75 11.37 -5.06
CA GLU A 60 24.88 12.70 -4.48
C GLU A 60 24.05 12.87 -3.19
N ASN A 61 23.05 12.01 -2.96
CA ASN A 61 22.26 12.00 -1.73
C ASN A 61 23.01 11.34 -0.57
N SER A 62 23.77 12.17 0.17
CA SER A 62 24.35 11.82 1.46
C SER A 62 23.31 11.79 2.61
N SER A 63 22.03 12.03 2.31
CA SER A 63 20.97 12.08 3.30
C SER A 63 20.82 10.74 4.02
N SER A 64 20.86 10.78 5.35
CA SER A 64 20.62 9.60 6.21
C SER A 64 19.14 9.25 6.33
N PHE A 65 18.24 10.12 5.83
CA PHE A 65 16.81 9.91 5.87
C PHE A 65 16.11 10.39 4.60
N LEU A 66 15.02 9.73 4.22
CA LEU A 66 14.11 10.13 3.14
C LEU A 66 12.71 10.36 3.71
N VAL A 67 12.08 11.49 3.41
CA VAL A 67 10.65 11.71 3.62
C VAL A 67 10.01 11.92 2.26
N ALA A 68 9.10 11.03 1.86
CA ALA A 68 8.45 11.13 0.56
C ALA A 68 6.94 10.86 0.66
N HIS A 69 6.16 11.69 -0.03
CA HIS A 69 4.76 11.45 -0.30
C HIS A 69 4.62 10.83 -1.69
N VAL A 70 4.02 9.65 -1.75
CA VAL A 70 3.75 8.94 -2.99
C VAL A 70 2.25 9.09 -3.29
N PRO A 71 1.87 9.74 -4.41
CA PRO A 71 0.48 9.99 -4.78
C PRO A 71 -0.18 8.71 -5.34
N ILE A 72 -0.32 7.72 -4.46
CA ILE A 72 -1.01 6.46 -4.70
C ILE A 72 -2.15 6.34 -3.70
N THR A 73 -3.02 5.33 -3.84
CA THR A 73 -4.00 5.04 -2.79
C THR A 73 -3.31 4.69 -1.47
N ALA A 74 -4.01 4.88 -0.34
CA ALA A 74 -3.52 4.55 0.99
C ALA A 74 -3.17 3.06 1.10
N ASN A 75 -1.93 2.72 0.75
CA ASN A 75 -1.48 1.36 0.53
C ASN A 75 -0.31 1.04 1.46
N ALA A 76 -0.66 0.60 2.67
CA ALA A 76 0.32 0.19 3.67
C ALA A 76 1.24 -0.94 3.19
N LYS A 77 0.83 -1.80 2.23
CA LYS A 77 1.69 -2.87 1.71
C LYS A 77 2.85 -2.31 0.90
N ALA A 78 2.60 -1.31 0.07
CA ALA A 78 3.64 -0.64 -0.71
C ALA A 78 4.71 -0.03 0.22
N ILE A 79 4.28 0.59 1.32
CA ILE A 79 5.17 1.12 2.36
C ILE A 79 6.02 0.01 2.99
N THR A 80 5.39 -1.09 3.42
CA THR A 80 6.09 -2.21 4.04
C THR A 80 7.12 -2.84 3.09
N GLU A 81 6.80 -2.98 1.80
CA GLU A 81 7.76 -3.49 0.81
C GLU A 81 8.95 -2.55 0.62
N ALA A 82 8.72 -1.24 0.58
CA ALA A 82 9.77 -0.24 0.51
C ALA A 82 10.67 -0.23 1.76
N ILE A 83 10.08 -0.39 2.95
CA ILE A 83 10.82 -0.57 4.21
C ILE A 83 11.68 -1.84 4.17
N ASN A 84 11.14 -2.94 3.66
CA ASN A 84 11.89 -4.20 3.53
C ASN A 84 13.03 -4.09 2.52
N LEU A 85 12.86 -3.32 1.44
CA LEU A 85 13.92 -3.03 0.48
C LEU A 85 15.08 -2.30 1.17
N ILE A 86 14.79 -1.23 1.92
CA ILE A 86 15.80 -0.49 2.68
C ILE A 86 16.52 -1.41 3.67
N LYS A 87 15.76 -2.18 4.47
CA LYS A 87 16.34 -3.14 5.42
C LYS A 87 17.30 -4.15 4.76
N LYS A 88 17.11 -4.43 3.46
CA LYS A 88 17.95 -5.37 2.71
C LYS A 88 19.15 -4.68 2.05
N GLN A 89 18.97 -3.48 1.50
CA GLN A 89 20.02 -2.75 0.79
C GLN A 89 20.89 -1.92 1.74
N ASP A 90 20.28 -1.11 2.61
CA ASP A 90 20.98 -0.15 3.45
C ASP A 90 20.25 0.09 4.78
N LYS A 91 20.72 -0.60 5.83
CA LYS A 91 20.13 -0.51 7.18
C LYS A 91 20.55 0.74 7.95
N THR A 92 21.49 1.52 7.42
CA THR A 92 21.98 2.75 8.07
C THR A 92 21.07 3.94 7.79
N LYS A 93 20.27 3.83 6.72
CA LYS A 93 19.34 4.85 6.24
C LYS A 93 17.93 4.67 6.81
N SER A 94 17.29 5.79 7.13
CA SER A 94 15.90 5.85 7.60
C SER A 94 14.96 6.32 6.49
N ILE A 95 13.70 5.89 6.48
CA ILE A 95 12.71 6.36 5.51
C ILE A 95 11.37 6.63 6.18
N TYR A 96 10.64 7.64 5.69
CA TYR A 96 9.28 7.95 6.07
C TYR A 96 8.46 8.11 4.80
N LEU A 97 7.47 7.24 4.63
CA LEU A 97 6.64 7.22 3.44
C LEU A 97 5.21 7.55 3.81
N LEU A 98 4.63 8.47 3.06
CA LEU A 98 3.21 8.77 3.09
C LEU A 98 2.62 8.33 1.76
N THR A 99 1.54 7.57 1.81
CA THR A 99 0.78 7.10 0.65
C THR A 99 -0.67 7.49 0.87
N GLY A 100 -1.37 7.87 -0.18
CA GLY A 100 -2.77 8.29 -0.06
C GLY A 100 -3.03 9.65 -0.69
N GLU A 101 -4.32 9.89 -0.87
CA GLU A 101 -4.89 11.14 -1.36
C GLU A 101 -5.65 11.83 -0.22
N THR A 102 -6.34 12.92 -0.53
CA THR A 102 -6.92 13.89 0.42
C THR A 102 -7.85 13.31 1.50
N ASP A 103 -8.49 12.17 1.24
CA ASP A 103 -9.47 11.54 2.17
C ASP A 103 -8.85 10.44 3.05
N LYS A 104 -7.83 9.75 2.53
CA LYS A 104 -7.19 8.61 3.22
C LYS A 104 -5.72 8.59 2.96
N VAL A 105 -4.96 8.66 4.05
CA VAL A 105 -3.51 8.57 4.06
C VAL A 105 -3.09 7.36 4.89
N ALA A 106 -2.21 6.54 4.34
CA ALA A 106 -1.44 5.54 5.05
C ALA A 106 0.00 6.03 5.11
N HIS A 107 0.56 6.06 6.31
CA HIS A 107 1.93 6.47 6.56
C HIS A 107 2.69 5.32 7.21
N GLY A 108 4.00 5.29 7.02
CA GLY A 108 4.86 4.34 7.70
C GLY A 108 6.30 4.80 7.67
N CYS A 109 7.02 4.46 8.73
CA CYS A 109 8.40 4.85 8.90
C CYS A 109 9.28 3.64 9.18
N TYR A 110 10.53 3.77 8.77
CA TYR A 110 11.62 2.90 9.14
C TYR A 110 12.76 3.78 9.64
N VAL A 111 13.23 3.46 10.84
CA VAL A 111 14.33 4.16 11.48
C VAL A 111 15.47 3.16 11.59
N SER A 112 16.66 3.55 11.12
CA SER A 112 17.87 2.75 11.21
C SER A 112 18.34 2.58 12.66
N ASP A 113 19.08 1.50 12.93
CA ASP A 113 19.59 1.23 14.28
C ASP A 113 20.45 2.39 14.82
N GLU A 114 21.24 3.03 13.95
CA GLU A 114 22.01 4.24 14.31
C GLU A 114 21.12 5.42 14.73
N ALA A 115 20.00 5.63 14.03
CA ALA A 115 19.04 6.67 14.37
C ALA A 115 18.28 6.34 15.68
N ILE A 116 17.99 5.07 15.93
CA ILE A 116 17.41 4.60 17.20
C ILE A 116 18.38 4.85 18.35
N VAL A 117 19.67 4.57 18.17
CA VAL A 117 20.71 4.86 19.17
C VAL A 117 20.84 6.36 19.45
N LYS A 118 20.58 7.22 18.46
CA LYS A 118 20.50 8.69 18.62
C LYS A 118 19.19 9.17 19.29
N GLY A 119 18.30 8.25 19.68
CA GLY A 119 17.05 8.54 20.38
C GLY A 119 15.84 8.73 19.48
N ILE A 120 15.93 8.46 18.17
CA ILE A 120 14.79 8.56 17.27
C ILE A 120 13.89 7.33 17.42
N ASN A 121 12.65 7.53 17.85
CA ASN A 121 11.67 6.47 18.01
C ASN A 121 10.64 6.50 16.87
N ALA A 122 10.56 5.40 16.11
CA ALA A 122 9.59 5.23 15.02
C ALA A 122 8.13 5.42 15.49
N ASN A 123 7.80 5.01 16.72
CA ASN A 123 6.45 5.08 17.28
C ASN A 123 6.06 6.52 17.64
N GLU A 124 7.01 7.32 18.12
CA GLU A 124 6.81 8.76 18.38
C GLU A 124 6.62 9.53 17.07
N LEU A 125 7.40 9.21 16.03
CA LEU A 125 7.24 9.75 14.69
C LEU A 125 5.91 9.37 14.04
N ALA A 126 5.42 8.15 14.30
CA ALA A 126 4.10 7.74 13.84
C ALA A 126 2.99 8.53 14.54
N LYS A 127 3.11 8.76 15.85
CA LYS A 127 2.14 9.56 16.62
C LYS A 127 2.11 11.03 16.20
N ALA A 128 3.25 11.63 15.89
CA ALA A 128 3.34 13.04 15.52
C ALA A 128 2.63 13.39 14.20
N VAL A 129 2.41 12.38 13.34
CA VAL A 129 1.77 12.53 12.02
C VAL A 129 0.31 12.08 12.02
N SER A 130 -0.16 11.45 13.10
CA SER A 130 -1.51 10.91 13.26
C SER A 130 -2.51 11.91 13.85
#